data_AF-A0A1Q7ELC0-F1
#
_entry.id   AF-A0A1Q7ELC0-F1
#
_cell.length_a   1.000
_cell.length_b   1.000
_cell.length_c   1.000
_cell.angle_alpha   90.00
_cell.angle_beta   90.00
_cell.angle_gamma   90.00
#
_symmetry.space_group_name_H-M   'P 1'
#
loop_
_entity.id
_entity.type
_entity.pdbx_description
1 polymer ?
#
loop_
_entity_poly.entity_id
_entity_poly.type
_entity_poly.pdbx_seq_one_letter_code
_entity_poly.pdbx_strand_id
1 'polypeptide(L)'
;MTVTLRGASLDEEQVVAVARHGEKVALSAAARARMEQSRARVQRASQSREPVYGVSTGFGALAGTRIAPLRQPELQLALIRSHAAGVGPPVDREVVRATMLLRARTLSMGLSGVRPAVAEILVSTLNAQITPVVPRYGSVGCSGDLAPLAHIALALVGEGEVVNQDGVRQPAAQALRAAKVKPLKLETKEGLSLINGTDGMLGMLTLACADAELCFRVADITAAMSAEALLGTDRPFQPHLHQIRPHPGQVASAANLARLLRGSGIVASHRHSAHAVQDSYSVRCSPQVAGAARDTLDFARRTATVELASAIDNPVVLENGDVESTGNFHGEPLAFAADFLAIAAA
;
A
#
# COMPACT_ATOMS: atom_id res chain seq x y z
N MET A 1 -9.39 16.29 7.16
CA MET A 1 -10.41 15.32 7.60
C MET A 1 -9.72 14.14 8.28
N THR A 2 -10.13 13.72 9.48
CA THR A 2 -9.41 12.64 10.19
C THR A 2 -9.82 11.25 9.68
N VAL A 3 -8.86 10.48 9.17
CA VAL A 3 -9.03 9.06 8.80
C VAL A 3 -9.07 8.21 10.06
N THR A 4 -10.16 7.46 10.27
CA THR A 4 -10.33 6.65 11.49
C THR A 4 -10.18 5.16 11.18
N LEU A 5 -9.20 4.51 11.81
CA LEU A 5 -8.98 3.07 11.73
C LEU A 5 -10.04 2.32 12.54
N ARG A 6 -10.94 1.63 11.83
CA ARG A 6 -12.02 0.81 12.40
C ARG A 6 -11.86 -0.69 12.13
N GLY A 7 -10.76 -1.11 11.49
CA GLY A 7 -10.54 -2.46 10.98
C GLY A 7 -10.34 -2.43 9.46
N ALA A 8 -11.05 -3.28 8.71
CA ALA A 8 -10.96 -3.43 7.26
C ALA A 8 -11.60 -2.32 6.41
N SER A 9 -11.71 -1.09 6.93
CA SER A 9 -12.55 -0.02 6.32
C SER A 9 -11.76 1.11 5.68
N LEU A 10 -10.56 0.85 5.17
CA LEU A 10 -9.70 1.86 4.57
C LEU A 10 -9.78 1.76 3.04
N ASP A 11 -10.02 2.87 2.36
CA ASP A 11 -10.07 2.95 0.89
C ASP A 11 -8.82 3.61 0.29
N GLU A 12 -8.68 3.54 -1.05
CA GLU A 12 -7.56 4.13 -1.81
C GLU A 12 -7.41 5.62 -1.51
N GLU A 13 -8.51 6.38 -1.50
CA GLU A 13 -8.49 7.83 -1.28
C GLU A 13 -7.93 8.19 0.09
N GLN A 14 -8.31 7.45 1.14
CA GLN A 14 -7.81 7.65 2.49
C GLN A 14 -6.32 7.32 2.61
N VAL A 15 -5.84 6.29 1.92
CA VAL A 15 -4.40 5.97 1.86
C VAL A 15 -3.64 7.13 1.24
N VAL A 16 -4.09 7.61 0.07
CA VAL A 16 -3.49 8.75 -0.64
C VAL A 16 -3.52 10.01 0.23
N ALA A 17 -4.64 10.29 0.89
CA ALA A 17 -4.83 11.48 1.73
C ALA A 17 -3.85 11.53 2.92
N VAL A 18 -3.61 10.40 3.56
CA VAL A 18 -2.61 10.32 4.65
C VAL A 18 -1.19 10.35 4.08
N ALA A 19 -0.91 9.57 3.03
CA ALA A 19 0.43 9.42 2.48
C ALA A 19 0.96 10.73 1.88
N ARG A 20 0.15 11.42 1.07
CA ARG A 20 0.53 12.62 0.32
C ARG A 20 0.12 13.93 0.98
N HIS A 21 -1.06 13.97 1.59
CA HIS A 21 -1.66 15.23 2.07
C HIS A 21 -1.58 15.41 3.59
N GLY A 22 -0.94 14.48 4.30
CA GLY A 22 -0.68 14.65 5.73
C GLY A 22 -1.91 14.55 6.61
N GLU A 23 -3.01 13.98 6.12
CA GLU A 23 -4.25 13.85 6.88
C GLU A 23 -4.04 13.08 8.19
N LYS A 24 -4.77 13.51 9.22
CA LYS A 24 -4.62 12.94 10.57
C LYS A 24 -5.28 11.57 10.63
N VAL A 25 -4.70 10.69 11.43
CA VAL A 25 -5.17 9.33 11.66
C VAL A 25 -5.62 9.17 13.11
N ALA A 26 -6.70 8.43 13.35
CA ALA A 26 -7.16 8.06 14.68
C ALA A 26 -7.47 6.56 14.77
N LEU A 27 -7.18 5.95 15.92
CA LEU A 27 -7.57 4.57 16.22
C LEU A 27 -8.90 4.58 16.97
N SER A 28 -9.93 3.92 16.43
CA SER A 28 -11.26 3.86 17.06
C SER A 28 -11.25 3.07 18.37
N ALA A 29 -12.17 3.40 19.28
CA ALA A 29 -12.34 2.66 20.54
C ALA A 29 -12.66 1.17 20.32
N ALA A 30 -13.48 0.86 19.30
CA ALA A 30 -13.80 -0.52 18.94
C ALA A 30 -12.56 -1.30 18.46
N ALA A 31 -11.68 -0.67 17.67
CA ALA A 31 -10.43 -1.29 17.25
C ALA A 31 -9.50 -1.55 18.44
N ARG A 32 -9.37 -0.60 19.37
CA ARG A 32 -8.59 -0.78 20.61
C ARG A 32 -9.10 -1.97 21.42
N ALA A 33 -10.41 -2.06 21.65
CA ALA A 33 -11.01 -3.16 22.39
C ALA A 33 -10.76 -4.54 21.73
N ARG A 34 -10.85 -4.64 20.39
CA ARG A 34 -10.50 -5.89 19.69
C ARG A 34 -9.02 -6.26 19.84
N MET A 35 -8.12 -5.28 19.73
CA MET A 35 -6.69 -5.50 19.94
C MET A 35 -6.39 -6.00 21.36
N GLU A 36 -7.03 -5.43 22.38
CA GLU A 36 -6.89 -5.88 23.78
C GLU A 36 -7.35 -7.33 23.97
N GLN A 37 -8.50 -7.70 23.41
CA GLN A 37 -9.01 -9.07 23.46
C GLN A 37 -8.06 -10.06 22.77
N SER A 38 -7.54 -9.69 21.60
CA SER A 38 -6.54 -10.46 20.86
C SER A 38 -5.24 -10.63 21.63
N ARG A 39 -4.76 -9.55 22.27
CA ARG A 39 -3.56 -9.56 23.10
C ARG A 39 -3.68 -10.50 24.29
N ALA A 40 -4.82 -10.50 24.97
CA ALA A 40 -5.08 -11.39 26.09
C ALA A 40 -4.98 -12.88 25.69
N ARG A 41 -5.35 -13.22 24.45
CA ARG A 41 -5.21 -14.58 23.90
C ARG A 41 -3.74 -14.96 23.69
N VAL A 42 -2.94 -14.08 23.09
CA VAL A 42 -1.48 -14.31 22.94
C VAL A 42 -0.78 -14.42 24.30
N GLN A 43 -1.18 -13.62 25.29
CA GLN A 43 -0.61 -13.73 26.64
C GLN A 43 -0.88 -15.11 27.25
N ARG A 44 -2.12 -15.63 27.15
CA ARG A 44 -2.44 -17.00 27.59
C ARG A 44 -1.66 -18.05 26.80
N ALA A 45 -1.58 -17.93 25.48
CA ALA A 45 -0.83 -18.86 24.63
C ALA A 45 0.67 -18.89 24.97
N SER A 46 1.26 -17.74 25.31
CA SER A 46 2.68 -17.64 25.69
C SER A 46 3.03 -18.39 26.97
N GLN A 47 2.04 -18.67 27.82
CA GLN A 47 2.17 -19.45 29.05
C GLN A 47 1.83 -20.94 28.86
N SER A 48 1.34 -21.33 27.68
CA SER A 48 1.02 -22.73 27.36
C SER A 48 2.28 -23.59 27.28
N ARG A 49 2.11 -24.88 27.57
CA ARG A 49 3.16 -25.88 27.31
C ARG A 49 3.32 -26.15 25.82
N GLU A 50 2.31 -25.89 25.00
CA GLU A 50 2.38 -26.08 23.55
C GLU A 50 3.17 -24.94 22.88
N PRO A 51 4.12 -25.25 21.98
CA PRO A 51 4.87 -24.23 21.28
C PRO A 51 4.00 -23.50 20.25
N VAL A 52 4.11 -22.18 20.19
CA VAL A 52 3.39 -21.32 19.24
C VAL A 52 4.39 -20.43 18.52
N TYR A 53 4.38 -20.47 17.18
CA TYR A 53 5.33 -19.77 16.31
C TYR A 53 5.40 -18.27 16.62
N GLY A 54 6.61 -17.74 16.82
CA GLY A 54 6.84 -16.31 17.09
C GLY A 54 6.27 -15.79 18.43
N VAL A 55 5.67 -16.67 19.24
CA VAL A 55 5.17 -16.38 20.59
C VAL A 55 6.06 -17.06 21.63
N SER A 56 6.19 -18.39 21.57
CA SER A 56 7.05 -19.17 22.50
C SER A 56 8.22 -19.86 21.80
N THR A 57 8.35 -19.70 20.48
CA THR A 57 9.50 -20.17 19.67
C THR A 57 10.18 -19.04 18.89
N GLY A 58 11.33 -19.35 18.28
CA GLY A 58 12.05 -18.45 17.36
C GLY A 58 11.37 -18.29 15.99
N PHE A 59 12.04 -17.60 15.07
CA PHE A 59 11.51 -17.27 13.74
C PHE A 59 12.28 -17.98 12.63
N GLY A 60 11.61 -18.24 11.49
CA GLY A 60 12.24 -18.85 10.32
C GLY A 60 12.95 -20.17 10.66
N ALA A 61 14.24 -20.26 10.39
CA ALA A 61 15.06 -21.44 10.68
C ALA A 61 15.08 -21.83 12.18
N LEU A 62 14.73 -20.92 13.09
CA LEU A 62 14.65 -21.14 14.54
C LEU A 62 13.23 -21.44 15.03
N ALA A 63 12.28 -21.74 14.14
CA ALA A 63 10.89 -22.01 14.49
C ALA A 63 10.72 -23.17 15.51
N GLY A 64 11.66 -24.13 15.53
CA GLY A 64 11.67 -25.25 16.49
C GLY A 64 12.34 -24.94 17.84
N THR A 65 12.96 -23.77 18.01
CA THR A 65 13.69 -23.42 19.23
C THR A 65 12.78 -22.69 20.21
N ARG A 66 12.57 -23.27 21.40
CA ARG A 66 11.81 -22.61 22.48
C ARG A 66 12.57 -21.43 23.08
N ILE A 67 11.84 -20.38 23.42
CA ILE A 67 12.38 -19.15 23.98
C ILE A 67 11.81 -18.93 25.38
N ALA A 68 12.70 -18.78 26.36
CA ALA A 68 12.31 -18.50 27.73
C ALA A 68 11.50 -17.19 27.81
N PRO A 69 10.40 -17.13 28.59
CA PRO A 69 9.52 -15.95 28.66
C PRO A 69 10.24 -14.62 28.91
N LEU A 70 11.23 -14.61 29.80
CA LEU A 70 12.01 -13.41 30.14
C LEU A 70 12.86 -12.87 28.98
N ARG A 71 13.17 -13.70 27.97
CA ARG A 71 13.97 -13.32 26.80
C ARG A 71 13.12 -12.96 25.59
N GLN A 72 11.79 -13.12 25.66
CA GLN A 72 10.91 -12.82 24.53
C GLN A 72 10.98 -11.34 24.09
N PRO A 73 11.02 -10.34 25.00
CA PRO A 73 11.22 -8.94 24.59
C PRO A 73 12.55 -8.68 23.87
N GLU A 74 13.64 -9.26 24.37
CA GLU A 74 14.97 -9.17 23.77
C GLU A 74 14.96 -9.75 22.35
N LEU A 75 14.31 -10.91 22.17
CA LEU A 75 14.16 -11.56 20.87
C LEU A 75 13.41 -10.69 19.85
N GLN A 76 12.35 -9.98 20.25
CA GLN A 76 11.61 -9.10 19.33
C GLN A 76 12.48 -7.92 18.85
N LEU A 77 13.28 -7.33 19.74
CA LEU A 77 14.19 -6.25 19.38
C LEU A 77 15.33 -6.76 18.48
N ALA A 78 15.89 -7.93 18.81
CA ALA A 78 16.92 -8.57 18.00
C ALA A 78 16.41 -8.91 16.60
N LEU A 79 15.17 -9.36 16.46
CA LEU A 79 14.51 -9.61 15.18
C LEU A 79 14.49 -8.34 14.31
N ILE A 80 13.99 -7.23 14.86
CA ILE A 80 13.91 -5.97 14.11
C ILE A 80 15.31 -5.53 13.66
N ARG A 81 16.30 -5.53 14.57
CA ARG A 81 17.67 -5.12 14.24
C ARG A 81 18.32 -6.00 13.17
N SER A 82 18.11 -7.32 13.22
CA SER A 82 18.70 -8.23 12.23
C SER A 82 18.02 -8.15 10.86
N HIS A 83 16.74 -7.76 10.82
CA HIS A 83 15.96 -7.68 9.58
C HIS A 83 15.97 -6.29 8.95
N ALA A 84 16.43 -5.25 9.65
CA ALA A 84 16.65 -3.91 9.10
C ALA A 84 17.89 -3.86 8.19
N ALA A 85 17.94 -4.76 7.21
CA ALA A 85 19.04 -5.01 6.29
C ALA A 85 18.78 -4.43 4.88
N GLY A 86 17.83 -3.51 4.75
CA GLY A 86 17.57 -2.79 3.50
C GLY A 86 18.78 -1.97 3.02
N VAL A 87 18.92 -1.81 1.70
CA VAL A 87 20.04 -1.11 1.05
C VAL A 87 19.57 -0.14 -0.04
N GLY A 88 20.49 0.71 -0.50
CA GLY A 88 20.24 1.68 -1.57
C GLY A 88 19.68 3.02 -1.07
N PRO A 89 19.31 3.92 -2.00
CA PRO A 89 18.70 5.20 -1.63
C PRO A 89 17.36 4.96 -0.92
N PRO A 90 16.91 5.88 -0.05
CA PRO A 90 15.61 5.73 0.57
C PRO A 90 14.47 5.73 -0.44
N VAL A 91 13.43 4.98 -0.13
CA VAL A 91 12.16 5.05 -0.83
C VAL A 91 11.45 6.38 -0.49
N ASP A 92 10.53 6.77 -1.36
CA ASP A 92 9.79 8.02 -1.24
C ASP A 92 8.98 8.10 0.06
N ARG A 93 8.92 9.29 0.65
CA ARG A 93 8.30 9.53 1.96
C ARG A 93 6.84 9.08 2.00
N GLU A 94 6.11 9.32 0.91
CA GLU A 94 4.70 8.91 0.77
C GLU A 94 4.52 7.39 0.87
N VAL A 95 5.45 6.60 0.33
CA VAL A 95 5.41 5.14 0.41
C VAL A 95 5.57 4.71 1.85
N VAL A 96 6.57 5.23 2.57
CA VAL A 96 6.77 4.90 3.99
C VAL A 96 5.55 5.28 4.83
N ARG A 97 4.94 6.44 4.56
CA ARG A 97 3.71 6.88 5.25
C ARG A 97 2.53 5.95 4.96
N ALA A 98 2.36 5.51 3.71
CA ALA A 98 1.36 4.51 3.34
C ALA A 98 1.61 3.18 4.06
N THR A 99 2.86 2.69 4.09
CA THR A 99 3.26 1.48 4.81
C THR A 99 2.91 1.56 6.30
N MET A 100 3.21 2.68 6.96
CA MET A 100 2.88 2.88 8.37
C MET A 100 1.38 2.89 8.63
N LEU A 101 0.60 3.55 7.77
CA LEU A 101 -0.86 3.59 7.88
C LEU A 101 -1.46 2.19 7.72
N LEU A 102 -1.01 1.46 6.69
CA LEU A 102 -1.50 0.13 6.37
C LEU A 102 -1.12 -0.87 7.45
N ARG A 103 0.11 -0.79 8.00
CA ARG A 103 0.49 -1.60 9.16
C ARG A 103 -0.39 -1.30 10.37
N ALA A 104 -0.63 -0.02 10.68
CA ALA A 104 -1.53 0.35 11.77
C ALA A 104 -2.96 -0.16 11.53
N ARG A 105 -3.45 -0.11 10.28
CA ARG A 105 -4.75 -0.65 9.87
C ARG A 105 -4.81 -2.15 10.10
N THR A 106 -3.82 -2.91 9.63
CA THR A 106 -3.73 -4.36 9.81
C THR A 106 -3.75 -4.74 11.29
N LEU A 107 -2.94 -4.07 12.12
CA LEU A 107 -2.93 -4.30 13.57
C LEU A 107 -4.29 -3.97 14.23
N SER A 108 -4.98 -2.91 13.76
CA SER A 108 -6.30 -2.47 14.26
C SER A 108 -7.44 -3.45 13.99
N MET A 109 -7.24 -4.43 13.10
CA MET A 109 -8.20 -5.51 12.88
C MET A 109 -8.29 -6.44 14.08
N GLY A 110 -7.27 -6.48 14.94
CA GLY A 110 -7.28 -7.29 16.17
C GLY A 110 -7.00 -8.77 15.93
N LEU A 111 -6.39 -9.13 14.81
CA LEU A 111 -6.00 -10.51 14.50
C LEU A 111 -4.50 -10.77 14.72
N SER A 112 -3.71 -9.73 15.04
CA SER A 112 -2.26 -9.84 15.27
C SER A 112 -1.85 -10.17 16.71
N GLY A 113 -2.72 -10.01 17.71
CA GLY A 113 -2.39 -10.31 19.10
C GLY A 113 -1.37 -9.37 19.77
N VAL A 114 -1.25 -8.13 19.27
CA VAL A 114 -0.39 -7.07 19.83
C VAL A 114 -1.17 -6.08 20.69
N ARG A 115 -0.49 -5.30 21.53
CA ARG A 115 -1.13 -4.24 22.31
C ARG A 115 -1.62 -3.09 21.41
N PRO A 116 -2.70 -2.37 21.78
CA PRO A 116 -3.10 -1.13 21.12
C PRO A 116 -1.97 -0.11 20.97
N ALA A 117 -1.07 -0.04 21.96
CA ALA A 117 0.09 0.83 21.96
C ALA A 117 0.97 0.72 20.69
N VAL A 118 1.01 -0.46 20.06
CA VAL A 118 1.79 -0.70 18.82
C VAL A 118 1.17 0.01 17.61
N ALA A 119 -0.16 -0.03 17.47
CA ALA A 119 -0.84 0.74 16.42
C ALA A 119 -0.86 2.24 16.76
N GLU A 120 -0.99 2.58 18.03
CA GLU A 120 -1.04 3.98 18.49
C GLU A 120 0.28 4.73 18.25
N ILE A 121 1.44 4.08 18.41
CA ILE A 121 2.72 4.74 18.10
C ILE A 121 2.89 4.98 16.60
N LEU A 122 2.46 4.07 15.73
CA LEU A 122 2.43 4.29 14.28
C LEU A 122 1.56 5.52 13.94
N VAL A 123 0.35 5.57 14.49
CA VAL A 123 -0.59 6.69 14.32
C VAL A 123 -0.01 8.00 14.85
N SER A 124 0.59 7.98 16.03
CA SER A 124 1.19 9.17 16.66
C SER A 124 2.37 9.71 15.84
N THR A 125 3.20 8.81 15.31
CA THR A 125 4.37 9.15 14.48
C THR A 125 3.94 9.73 13.13
N LEU A 126 2.93 9.13 12.48
CA LEU A 126 2.30 9.68 11.27
C LEU A 126 1.74 11.08 11.50
N ASN A 127 0.98 11.25 12.59
CA ASN A 127 0.36 12.52 12.96
C ASN A 127 1.39 13.60 13.31
N ALA A 128 2.54 13.21 13.84
CA ALA A 128 3.68 14.09 14.11
C ALA A 128 4.50 14.45 12.85
N GLN A 129 4.11 13.96 11.67
CA GLN A 129 4.85 14.15 10.41
C GLN A 129 6.30 13.65 10.47
N ILE A 130 6.53 12.59 11.26
CA ILE A 130 7.80 11.89 11.35
C ILE A 130 7.73 10.68 10.44
N THR A 131 8.67 10.56 9.49
CA THR A 131 8.71 9.42 8.56
C THR A 131 10.07 8.72 8.67
N PRO A 132 10.12 7.41 9.00
CA PRO A 132 11.36 6.64 9.01
C PRO A 132 12.12 6.71 7.68
N VAL A 133 13.44 6.74 7.73
CA VAL A 133 14.29 6.56 6.55
C VAL A 133 14.32 5.07 6.22
N VAL A 134 13.72 4.69 5.10
CA VAL A 134 13.63 3.28 4.68
C VAL A 134 14.37 3.10 3.35
N PRO A 135 15.44 2.30 3.29
CA PRO A 135 16.12 1.97 2.03
C PRO A 135 15.18 1.26 1.04
N ARG A 136 15.36 1.54 -0.26
CA ARG A 136 14.46 1.05 -1.32
C ARG A 136 14.54 -0.45 -1.58
N TYR A 137 15.70 -1.09 -1.38
CA TYR A 137 15.89 -2.51 -1.71
C TYR A 137 16.03 -3.37 -0.45
N GLY A 138 15.63 -4.64 -0.54
CA GLY A 138 15.83 -5.65 0.50
C GLY A 138 14.59 -6.50 0.81
N SER A 139 13.39 -6.03 0.47
CA SER A 139 12.20 -6.89 0.49
C SER A 139 12.24 -7.88 -0.67
N VAL A 140 11.78 -9.11 -0.41
CA VAL A 140 11.56 -10.17 -1.40
C VAL A 140 10.07 -10.47 -1.61
N GLY A 141 9.19 -9.83 -0.84
CA GLY A 141 7.74 -9.95 -0.97
C GLY A 141 7.10 -11.31 -0.65
N CYS A 142 7.88 -12.38 -0.47
CA CYS A 142 7.38 -13.74 -0.18
C CYS A 142 7.14 -14.02 1.32
N SER A 143 7.78 -13.25 2.20
CA SER A 143 7.72 -13.39 3.67
C SER A 143 7.16 -12.13 4.35
N GLY A 144 6.43 -11.31 3.59
CA GLY A 144 6.17 -9.91 3.90
C GLY A 144 7.35 -8.98 3.59
N ASP A 145 7.11 -7.68 3.69
CA ASP A 145 8.06 -6.59 3.51
C ASP A 145 8.96 -6.40 4.74
N LEU A 146 9.64 -7.50 5.13
CA LEU A 146 10.41 -7.60 6.37
C LEU A 146 11.42 -6.45 6.53
N ALA A 147 12.27 -6.21 5.53
CA ALA A 147 13.33 -5.21 5.62
C ALA A 147 12.77 -3.77 5.71
N PRO A 148 11.86 -3.35 4.81
CA PRO A 148 11.23 -2.04 4.91
C PRO A 148 10.51 -1.80 6.24
N LEU A 149 9.70 -2.76 6.69
CA LEU A 149 8.97 -2.65 7.94
C LEU A 149 9.90 -2.71 9.17
N ALA A 150 11.02 -3.44 9.11
CA ALA A 150 12.02 -3.45 10.18
C ALA A 150 12.68 -2.09 10.36
N HIS A 151 12.99 -1.36 9.28
CA HIS A 151 13.49 0.02 9.37
C HIS A 151 12.46 0.97 10.00
N ILE A 152 11.17 0.79 9.68
CA ILE A 152 10.08 1.52 10.37
C ILE A 152 10.05 1.15 11.85
N ALA A 153 10.10 -0.14 12.19
CA ALA A 153 10.05 -0.62 13.56
C ALA A 153 11.25 -0.14 14.40
N LEU A 154 12.46 -0.05 13.81
CA LEU A 154 13.63 0.55 14.45
C LEU A 154 13.34 1.98 14.89
N ALA A 155 12.78 2.81 13.99
CA ALA A 155 12.42 4.18 14.32
C ALA A 155 11.42 4.27 15.48
N LEU A 156 10.43 3.37 15.52
CA LEU A 156 9.42 3.33 16.59
C LEU A 156 10.00 2.94 17.96
N VAL A 157 11.06 2.14 18.01
CA VAL A 157 11.79 1.85 19.26
C VAL A 157 12.84 2.92 19.61
N GLY A 158 12.97 3.96 18.78
CA GLY A 158 13.88 5.09 18.98
C GLY A 158 15.26 4.92 18.34
N GLU A 159 15.44 3.93 17.47
CA GLU A 159 16.68 3.64 16.75
C GLU A 159 16.61 4.08 15.28
N GLY A 160 17.76 4.31 14.64
CA GLY A 160 17.79 4.73 13.24
C GLY A 160 17.44 6.21 13.00
N GLU A 161 17.11 6.52 11.75
CA GLU A 161 16.89 7.89 11.27
C GLU A 161 15.45 8.10 10.79
N VAL A 162 14.99 9.34 10.89
CA VAL A 162 13.70 9.79 10.38
C VAL A 162 13.88 11.10 9.61
N VAL A 163 12.94 11.41 8.72
CA VAL A 163 12.77 12.71 8.06
C VAL A 163 11.49 13.38 8.51
N ASN A 164 11.52 14.71 8.63
CA ASN A 164 10.31 15.51 8.83
C ASN A 164 9.66 15.91 7.48
N GLN A 165 8.58 16.68 7.54
CA GLN A 165 7.87 17.19 6.36
C GLN A 165 8.73 18.08 5.43
N ASP A 166 9.75 18.74 5.98
CA ASP A 166 10.68 19.61 5.26
C ASP A 166 11.88 18.83 4.68
N GLY A 167 11.91 17.50 4.86
CA GLY A 167 12.99 16.63 4.38
C GLY A 167 14.24 16.60 5.27
N VAL A 168 14.20 17.23 6.45
CA VAL A 168 15.31 17.27 7.40
C VAL A 168 15.46 15.92 8.10
N ARG A 169 16.63 15.29 7.94
CA ARG A 169 17.01 14.06 8.63
C ARG A 169 17.46 14.31 10.05
N GLN A 170 17.07 13.42 10.96
CA GLN A 170 17.49 13.44 12.36
C GLN A 170 17.35 12.05 13.01
N PRO A 171 18.03 11.80 14.14
CA PRO A 171 17.87 10.55 14.89
C PRO A 171 16.42 10.34 15.39
N ALA A 172 15.90 9.13 15.24
CA ALA A 172 14.51 8.80 15.61
C ALA A 172 14.20 9.15 17.08
N ALA A 173 15.09 8.81 18.01
CA ALA A 173 14.93 9.14 19.43
C ALA A 173 14.74 10.65 19.71
N GLN A 174 15.41 11.52 18.95
CA GLN A 174 15.30 12.97 19.13
C GLN A 174 13.96 13.48 18.59
N ALA A 175 13.58 13.04 17.39
CA ALA A 175 12.31 13.39 16.76
C ALA A 175 11.11 12.96 17.59
N LEU A 176 11.09 11.70 18.06
CA LEU A 176 10.01 11.17 18.88
C LEU A 176 9.88 11.94 20.20
N ARG A 177 11.00 12.25 20.86
CA ARG A 177 11.01 13.06 22.09
C ARG A 177 10.45 14.46 21.86
N ALA A 178 10.88 15.14 20.78
CA ALA A 178 10.39 16.46 20.43
C ALA A 178 8.88 16.46 20.16
N ALA A 179 8.36 15.40 19.53
CA ALA A 179 6.93 15.20 19.29
C ALA A 179 6.16 14.63 20.50
N LYS A 180 6.82 14.43 21.65
CA LYS A 180 6.24 13.80 22.86
C LYS A 180 5.67 12.40 22.60
N VAL A 181 6.20 11.69 21.60
CA VAL A 181 5.89 10.29 21.31
C VAL A 181 6.88 9.43 22.08
N LYS A 182 6.37 8.55 22.95
CA LYS A 182 7.22 7.64 23.73
C LYS A 182 7.67 6.47 22.86
N PRO A 183 8.97 6.16 22.76
CA PRO A 183 9.44 4.98 22.03
C PRO A 183 8.83 3.68 22.55
N LEU A 184 8.56 2.76 21.62
CA LEU A 184 7.94 1.47 21.92
C LEU A 184 8.93 0.56 22.66
N LYS A 185 8.46 -0.05 23.75
CA LYS A 185 9.13 -1.19 24.38
C LYS A 185 8.40 -2.45 23.96
N LEU A 186 9.05 -3.29 23.17
CA LEU A 186 8.42 -4.47 22.57
C LEU A 186 8.14 -5.55 23.60
N GLU A 187 6.98 -6.17 23.48
CA GLU A 187 6.62 -7.41 24.17
C GLU A 187 6.47 -8.56 23.16
N THR A 188 6.25 -9.77 23.66
CA THR A 188 6.06 -10.99 22.87
C THR A 188 5.18 -10.78 21.64
N LYS A 189 5.65 -11.28 20.48
CA LYS A 189 5.05 -11.18 19.14
C LYS A 189 5.06 -9.79 18.48
N GLU A 190 5.28 -8.71 19.22
CA GLU A 190 5.09 -7.36 18.67
C GLU A 190 6.13 -6.96 17.62
N GLY A 191 7.37 -7.43 17.76
CA GLY A 191 8.40 -7.20 16.74
C GLY A 191 8.08 -7.93 15.45
N LEU A 192 7.66 -9.19 15.54
CA LEU A 192 7.22 -9.97 14.37
C LEU A 192 6.01 -9.31 13.70
N SER A 193 4.95 -9.01 14.46
CA SER A 193 3.73 -8.41 13.91
C SER A 193 3.93 -7.00 13.37
N LEU A 194 5.02 -6.30 13.71
CA LEU A 194 5.39 -5.02 13.09
C LEU A 194 6.00 -5.20 11.70
N ILE A 195 6.69 -6.32 11.45
CA ILE A 195 7.47 -6.53 10.23
C ILE A 195 6.89 -7.56 9.27
N ASN A 196 5.88 -8.31 9.71
CA ASN A 196 5.32 -9.42 8.96
C ASN A 196 4.05 -9.01 8.21
N GLY A 197 4.21 -8.50 6.99
CA GLY A 197 3.10 -8.26 6.07
C GLY A 197 3.48 -7.52 4.80
N THR A 198 2.52 -7.36 3.89
CA THR A 198 2.66 -6.80 2.53
C THR A 198 2.35 -5.30 2.48
N ASP A 199 2.34 -4.63 3.63
CA ASP A 199 1.87 -3.24 3.76
C ASP A 199 2.70 -2.26 2.91
N GLY A 200 3.97 -2.58 2.62
CA GLY A 200 4.84 -1.75 1.80
C GLY A 200 4.48 -1.82 0.31
N MET A 201 4.40 -3.04 -0.24
CA MET A 201 3.99 -3.25 -1.62
C MET A 201 2.52 -2.84 -1.86
N LEU A 202 1.61 -3.03 -0.89
CA LEU A 202 0.24 -2.54 -0.98
C LEU A 202 0.21 -1.01 -1.02
N GLY A 203 1.02 -0.35 -0.19
CA GLY A 203 1.16 1.11 -0.20
C GLY A 203 1.64 1.62 -1.56
N MET A 204 2.69 1.00 -2.12
CA MET A 204 3.19 1.34 -3.47
C MET A 204 2.13 1.11 -4.55
N LEU A 205 1.47 -0.05 -4.57
CA LEU A 205 0.44 -0.37 -5.56
C LEU A 205 -0.73 0.62 -5.49
N THR A 206 -1.19 0.96 -4.30
CA THR A 206 -2.30 1.90 -4.08
C THR A 206 -1.95 3.30 -4.61
N LEU A 207 -0.74 3.78 -4.32
CA LEU A 207 -0.25 5.08 -4.83
C LEU A 207 -0.06 5.04 -6.36
N ALA A 208 0.47 3.95 -6.89
CA ALA A 208 0.65 3.75 -8.33
C ALA A 208 -0.68 3.69 -9.08
N CYS A 209 -1.72 3.07 -8.51
CA CYS A 209 -3.07 3.08 -9.07
C CYS A 209 -3.62 4.51 -9.19
N ALA A 210 -3.47 5.32 -8.15
CA ALA A 210 -3.92 6.72 -8.15
C ALA A 210 -3.18 7.55 -9.22
N ASP A 211 -1.87 7.33 -9.37
CA ASP A 211 -1.05 8.01 -10.40
C ASP A 211 -1.39 7.53 -11.81
N ALA A 212 -1.56 6.22 -12.00
CA ALA A 212 -1.94 5.63 -13.27
C ALA A 212 -3.31 6.14 -13.75
N GLU A 213 -4.29 6.31 -12.86
CA GLU A 213 -5.57 6.89 -13.24
C GLU A 213 -5.38 8.31 -13.81
N LEU A 214 -4.58 9.14 -13.14
CA LEU A 214 -4.27 10.48 -13.62
C LEU A 214 -3.56 10.44 -14.97
N CYS A 215 -2.51 9.62 -15.10
CA CYS A 215 -1.76 9.47 -16.34
C CYS A 215 -2.65 9.01 -17.50
N PHE A 216 -3.51 8.00 -17.29
CA PHE A 216 -4.41 7.51 -18.33
C PHE A 216 -5.48 8.53 -18.68
N ARG A 217 -5.95 9.35 -17.73
CA ARG A 217 -6.83 10.49 -18.02
C ARG A 217 -6.13 11.53 -18.88
N VAL A 218 -4.88 11.85 -18.57
CA VAL A 218 -4.05 12.77 -19.36
C VAL A 218 -3.79 12.21 -20.75
N ALA A 219 -3.61 10.90 -20.90
CA ALA A 219 -3.41 10.25 -22.20
C ALA A 219 -4.58 10.48 -23.17
N ASP A 220 -5.83 10.42 -22.70
CA ASP A 220 -7.00 10.74 -23.56
C ASP A 220 -7.00 12.24 -23.95
N ILE A 221 -6.63 13.12 -23.02
CA ILE A 221 -6.57 14.57 -23.27
C ILE A 221 -5.51 14.89 -24.33
N THR A 222 -4.30 14.34 -24.16
CA THR A 222 -3.20 14.57 -25.10
C THR A 222 -3.47 13.91 -26.44
N ALA A 223 -4.10 12.73 -26.47
CA ALA A 223 -4.52 12.09 -27.72
C ALA A 223 -5.55 12.93 -28.49
N ALA A 224 -6.53 13.54 -27.81
CA ALA A 224 -7.46 14.46 -28.44
C ALA A 224 -6.74 15.69 -29.03
N MET A 225 -5.86 16.33 -28.25
CA MET A 225 -5.06 17.47 -28.73
C MET A 225 -4.17 17.09 -29.92
N SER A 226 -3.55 15.91 -29.88
CA SER A 226 -2.76 15.39 -31.01
C SER A 226 -3.62 15.11 -32.24
N ALA A 227 -4.83 14.58 -32.07
CA ALA A 227 -5.76 14.38 -33.18
C ALA A 227 -6.11 15.71 -33.86
N GLU A 228 -6.38 16.78 -33.09
CA GLU A 228 -6.59 18.12 -33.68
C GLU A 228 -5.35 18.63 -34.40
N ALA A 229 -4.19 18.58 -33.75
CA ALA A 229 -2.94 19.11 -34.29
C ALA A 229 -2.49 18.40 -35.59
N LEU A 230 -2.82 17.10 -35.71
CA LEU A 230 -2.51 16.28 -36.88
C LEU A 230 -3.59 16.33 -37.97
N LEU A 231 -4.64 17.14 -37.79
CA LEU A 231 -5.80 17.17 -38.69
C LEU A 231 -6.44 15.76 -38.85
N GLY A 232 -6.53 15.03 -37.75
CA GLY A 232 -7.12 13.68 -37.66
C GLY A 232 -8.63 13.68 -37.47
N THR A 233 -9.26 12.53 -37.73
CA THR A 233 -10.72 12.38 -37.70
C THR A 233 -11.26 11.85 -36.36
N ASP A 234 -12.42 12.37 -35.94
CA ASP A 234 -13.17 11.92 -34.76
C ASP A 234 -14.06 10.68 -35.02
N ARG A 235 -14.15 10.22 -36.27
CA ARG A 235 -15.00 9.09 -36.67
C ARG A 235 -14.66 7.77 -35.94
N PRO A 236 -13.38 7.41 -35.71
CA PRO A 236 -13.05 6.17 -35.03
C PRO A 236 -13.47 6.14 -33.55
N PHE A 237 -13.73 7.30 -32.94
CA PHE A 237 -14.05 7.41 -31.51
C PHE A 237 -15.56 7.38 -31.23
N GLN A 238 -16.40 7.24 -32.27
CA GLN A 238 -17.84 7.32 -32.12
C GLN A 238 -18.37 6.17 -31.23
N PRO A 239 -19.22 6.46 -30.22
CA PRO A 239 -19.62 5.46 -29.22
C PRO A 239 -20.17 4.16 -29.79
N HIS A 240 -20.96 4.22 -30.86
CA HIS A 240 -21.58 3.04 -31.48
C HIS A 240 -20.55 2.05 -32.05
N LEU A 241 -19.37 2.51 -32.48
CA LEU A 241 -18.31 1.63 -32.97
C LEU A 241 -17.69 0.80 -31.85
N HIS A 242 -17.58 1.38 -30.65
CA HIS A 242 -17.00 0.71 -29.49
C HIS A 242 -17.99 -0.20 -28.78
N GLN A 243 -19.30 -0.06 -29.02
CA GLN A 243 -20.29 -1.03 -28.57
C GLN A 243 -20.19 -2.38 -29.30
N ILE A 244 -19.63 -2.41 -30.51
CA ILE A 244 -19.39 -3.65 -31.27
C ILE A 244 -18.28 -4.50 -30.61
N ARG A 245 -17.38 -3.87 -29.86
CA ARG A 245 -16.32 -4.52 -29.07
C ARG A 245 -16.24 -3.89 -27.67
N PRO A 246 -17.10 -4.31 -26.71
CA PRO A 246 -17.41 -3.56 -25.50
C PRO A 246 -16.42 -3.83 -24.35
N HIS A 247 -15.11 -3.72 -24.60
CA HIS A 247 -14.14 -3.68 -23.49
C HIS A 247 -14.36 -2.39 -22.67
N PRO A 248 -14.56 -2.46 -21.35
CA PRO A 248 -14.96 -1.30 -20.54
C PRO A 248 -14.03 -0.09 -20.69
N GLY A 249 -12.72 -0.30 -20.55
CA GLY A 249 -11.72 0.76 -20.70
C GLY A 249 -11.70 1.34 -22.11
N GLN A 250 -11.87 0.52 -23.14
CA GLN A 250 -11.95 0.98 -24.53
C GLN A 250 -13.16 1.89 -24.75
N VAL A 251 -14.32 1.49 -24.24
CA VAL A 251 -15.56 2.28 -24.32
C VAL A 251 -15.39 3.61 -23.58
N ALA A 252 -14.76 3.59 -22.39
CA ALA A 252 -14.51 4.79 -21.60
C ALA A 252 -13.57 5.78 -22.30
N SER A 253 -12.43 5.30 -22.84
CA SER A 253 -11.48 6.16 -23.57
C SER A 253 -12.11 6.76 -24.84
N ALA A 254 -12.82 5.96 -25.62
CA ALA A 254 -13.53 6.45 -26.80
C ALA A 254 -14.57 7.54 -26.45
N ALA A 255 -15.35 7.33 -25.39
CA ALA A 255 -16.32 8.31 -24.92
C ALA A 255 -15.65 9.62 -24.48
N ASN A 256 -14.47 9.56 -23.85
CA ASN A 256 -13.68 10.73 -23.51
C ASN A 256 -13.20 11.49 -24.75
N LEU A 257 -12.58 10.80 -25.71
CA LEU A 257 -12.10 11.42 -26.95
C LEU A 257 -13.24 12.05 -27.75
N ALA A 258 -14.35 11.35 -27.93
CA ALA A 258 -15.53 11.88 -28.59
C ALA A 258 -16.10 13.11 -27.87
N ARG A 259 -16.01 13.17 -26.54
CA ARG A 259 -16.42 14.33 -25.75
C ARG A 259 -15.46 15.51 -25.90
N LEU A 260 -14.16 15.26 -25.88
CA LEU A 260 -13.12 16.28 -25.98
C LEU A 260 -13.09 16.95 -27.36
N LEU A 261 -13.27 16.18 -28.43
CA LEU A 261 -13.24 16.66 -29.82
C LEU A 261 -14.58 17.26 -30.29
N ARG A 262 -15.62 17.17 -29.47
CA ARG A 262 -16.97 17.61 -29.83
C ARG A 262 -16.98 19.11 -30.12
N GLY A 263 -17.38 19.48 -31.34
CA GLY A 263 -17.47 20.88 -31.75
C GLY A 263 -16.12 21.52 -32.10
N SER A 264 -15.05 20.74 -32.23
CA SER A 264 -13.76 21.25 -32.70
C SER A 264 -13.88 21.81 -34.13
N GLY A 265 -13.54 23.09 -34.29
CA GLY A 265 -13.44 23.73 -35.61
C GLY A 265 -12.27 23.17 -36.43
N ILE A 266 -11.22 22.66 -35.78
CA ILE A 266 -10.08 22.04 -36.44
C ILE A 266 -10.53 20.73 -37.07
N VAL A 267 -11.14 19.81 -36.32
CA VAL A 267 -11.69 18.54 -36.84
C VAL A 267 -12.71 18.79 -37.95
N ALA A 268 -13.56 19.81 -37.80
CA ALA A 268 -14.54 20.17 -38.82
C ALA A 268 -13.90 20.63 -40.14
N SER A 269 -12.75 21.32 -40.10
CA SER A 269 -12.11 21.92 -41.28
C SER A 269 -11.67 20.92 -42.35
N HIS A 270 -11.46 19.66 -41.99
CA HIS A 270 -10.99 18.60 -42.88
C HIS A 270 -11.87 17.34 -42.84
N ARG A 271 -13.09 17.42 -42.28
CA ARG A 271 -14.02 16.28 -42.16
C ARG A 271 -14.34 15.57 -43.47
N HIS A 272 -14.28 16.29 -44.60
CA HIS A 272 -14.52 15.78 -45.95
C HIS A 272 -13.27 15.85 -46.84
N SER A 273 -12.10 16.05 -46.24
CA SER A 273 -10.83 16.12 -46.97
C SER A 273 -10.39 14.74 -47.48
N ALA A 274 -9.71 14.70 -48.62
CA ALA A 274 -9.03 13.52 -49.13
C ALA A 274 -7.67 13.24 -48.44
N HIS A 275 -7.27 14.12 -47.51
CA HIS A 275 -5.99 14.11 -46.79
C HIS A 275 -5.66 12.74 -46.17
N ALA A 276 -6.62 12.08 -45.51
CA ALA A 276 -6.40 10.77 -44.92
C ALA A 276 -7.74 10.02 -44.82
N VAL A 277 -7.83 8.85 -45.44
CA VAL A 277 -8.99 7.94 -45.29
C VAL A 277 -9.04 7.37 -43.86
N GLN A 278 -7.87 7.16 -43.25
CA GLN A 278 -7.68 6.70 -41.89
C GLN A 278 -6.43 7.32 -41.28
N ASP A 279 -6.50 7.71 -40.01
CA ASP A 279 -5.32 8.14 -39.27
C ASP A 279 -4.41 6.94 -38.94
N SER A 280 -3.16 7.25 -38.58
CA SER A 280 -2.20 6.28 -38.04
C SER A 280 -2.75 5.61 -36.78
N TYR A 281 -2.21 4.44 -36.44
CA TYR A 281 -2.65 3.70 -35.25
C TYR A 281 -2.41 4.47 -33.94
N SER A 282 -1.37 5.29 -33.85
CA SER A 282 -1.11 6.11 -32.67
C SER A 282 -2.24 7.10 -32.34
N VAL A 283 -3.03 7.51 -33.34
CA VAL A 283 -4.23 8.34 -33.14
C VAL A 283 -5.47 7.46 -33.11
N ARG A 284 -5.70 6.69 -34.17
CA ARG A 284 -6.95 5.94 -34.38
C ARG A 284 -7.18 4.81 -33.38
N CYS A 285 -6.11 4.17 -32.92
CA CYS A 285 -6.18 3.07 -31.96
C CYS A 285 -6.01 3.51 -30.50
N SER A 286 -6.02 4.82 -30.22
CA SER A 286 -5.88 5.35 -28.85
C SER A 286 -6.92 4.79 -27.87
N PRO A 287 -8.22 4.60 -28.22
CA PRO A 287 -9.15 3.93 -27.31
C PRO A 287 -8.77 2.51 -26.93
N GLN A 288 -8.23 1.75 -27.88
CA GLN A 288 -7.87 0.34 -27.68
C GLN A 288 -6.65 0.23 -26.76
N VAL A 289 -5.66 1.10 -26.95
CA VAL A 289 -4.42 1.11 -26.15
C VAL A 289 -4.68 1.68 -24.75
N ALA A 290 -5.19 2.90 -24.65
CA ALA A 290 -5.48 3.54 -23.36
C ALA A 290 -6.59 2.78 -22.61
N GLY A 291 -7.55 2.22 -23.33
CA GLY A 291 -8.60 1.39 -22.74
C GLY A 291 -8.09 0.09 -22.14
N ALA A 292 -7.18 -0.62 -22.81
CA ALA A 292 -6.56 -1.81 -22.23
C ALA A 292 -5.77 -1.48 -20.95
N ALA A 293 -5.09 -0.32 -20.92
CA ALA A 293 -4.39 0.15 -19.73
C ALA A 293 -5.35 0.43 -18.56
N ARG A 294 -6.53 1.01 -18.83
CA ARG A 294 -7.60 1.20 -17.83
C ARG A 294 -8.16 -0.12 -17.30
N ASP A 295 -8.40 -1.10 -18.16
CA ASP A 295 -8.89 -2.42 -17.73
C ASP A 295 -7.86 -3.11 -16.80
N THR A 296 -6.56 -2.93 -17.07
CA THR A 296 -5.47 -3.40 -16.20
C THR A 296 -5.38 -2.64 -14.88
N LEU A 297 -5.58 -1.31 -14.89
CA LEU A 297 -5.71 -0.53 -13.66
C LEU A 297 -6.88 -1.01 -12.80
N ASP A 298 -8.03 -1.31 -13.40
CA ASP A 298 -9.17 -1.84 -12.66
C ASP A 298 -8.85 -3.22 -12.05
N PHE A 299 -8.06 -4.06 -12.72
CA PHE A 299 -7.53 -5.30 -12.13
C PHE A 299 -6.64 -5.01 -10.91
N ALA A 300 -5.67 -4.12 -11.05
CA ALA A 300 -4.77 -3.75 -9.96
C ALA A 300 -5.52 -3.19 -8.75
N ARG A 301 -6.51 -2.31 -8.97
CA ARG A 301 -7.38 -1.76 -7.93
C ARG A 301 -8.22 -2.80 -7.22
N ARG A 302 -8.77 -3.78 -7.95
CA ARG A 302 -9.51 -4.89 -7.32
C ARG A 302 -8.61 -5.68 -6.39
N THR A 303 -7.39 -6.01 -6.83
CA THR A 303 -6.41 -6.72 -5.99
C THR A 303 -6.03 -5.90 -4.76
N ALA A 304 -5.73 -4.61 -4.93
CA ALA A 304 -5.43 -3.71 -3.80
C ALA A 304 -6.61 -3.58 -2.83
N THR A 305 -7.85 -3.52 -3.33
CA THR A 305 -9.07 -3.43 -2.51
C THR A 305 -9.25 -4.67 -1.63
N VAL A 306 -8.99 -5.86 -2.17
CA VAL A 306 -9.04 -7.10 -1.39
C VAL A 306 -7.98 -7.06 -0.28
N GLU A 307 -6.74 -6.69 -0.61
CA GLU A 307 -5.67 -6.59 0.38
C GLU A 307 -5.93 -5.49 1.45
N LEU A 308 -6.57 -4.39 1.06
CA LEU A 308 -7.06 -3.33 1.95
C LEU A 308 -8.12 -3.80 2.95
N ALA A 309 -8.78 -4.93 2.68
CA ALA A 309 -9.72 -5.58 3.58
C ALA A 309 -9.10 -6.75 4.36
N SER A 310 -7.93 -7.25 3.94
CA SER A 310 -7.27 -8.44 4.51
C SER A 310 -6.48 -8.17 5.77
N ALA A 311 -6.42 -9.15 6.67
CA ALA A 311 -5.47 -9.16 7.79
C ALA A 311 -4.19 -9.87 7.39
N ILE A 312 -3.11 -9.09 7.26
CA ILE A 312 -1.82 -9.56 6.80
C ILE A 312 -0.85 -9.71 7.98
N ASP A 313 -0.78 -10.90 8.56
CA ASP A 313 0.15 -11.25 9.63
C ASP A 313 0.28 -12.79 9.74
N ASN A 314 1.29 -13.25 10.47
CA ASN A 314 1.42 -14.64 10.90
C ASN A 314 2.21 -14.75 12.22
N PRO A 315 1.76 -15.60 13.17
CA PRO A 315 0.46 -16.26 13.18
C PRO A 315 -0.67 -15.26 13.46
N VAL A 316 -1.91 -15.66 13.17
CA VAL A 316 -3.11 -14.87 13.43
C VAL A 316 -3.89 -15.41 14.62
N VAL A 317 -4.59 -14.54 15.32
CA VAL A 317 -5.50 -14.87 16.42
C VAL A 317 -6.92 -14.91 15.87
N LEU A 318 -7.50 -16.10 15.79
CA LEU A 318 -8.86 -16.31 15.27
C LEU A 318 -9.91 -15.95 16.32
N GLU A 319 -11.15 -15.69 15.89
CA GLU A 319 -12.25 -15.28 16.78
C GLU A 319 -12.56 -16.29 17.89
N ASN A 320 -12.41 -17.58 17.60
CA ASN A 320 -12.57 -18.68 18.56
C ASN A 320 -11.47 -18.74 19.64
N GLY A 321 -10.37 -17.99 19.47
CA GLY A 321 -9.27 -17.91 20.43
C GLY A 321 -7.97 -18.57 19.96
N ASP A 322 -8.02 -19.34 18.88
CA ASP A 322 -6.88 -20.10 18.39
C ASP A 322 -5.81 -19.18 17.78
N VAL A 323 -4.55 -19.62 17.89
CA VAL A 323 -3.40 -18.94 17.28
C VAL A 323 -2.88 -19.80 16.16
N GLU A 324 -3.21 -19.42 14.92
CA GLU A 324 -3.01 -20.25 13.75
C GLU A 324 -1.93 -19.70 12.82
N SER A 325 -1.16 -20.61 12.24
CA SER A 325 -0.17 -20.26 11.24
C SER A 325 -0.83 -20.13 9.87
N THR A 326 -0.45 -19.10 9.11
CA THR A 326 -0.99 -18.86 7.75
C THR A 326 0.11 -18.37 6.82
N GLY A 327 -0.15 -18.41 5.51
CA GLY A 327 0.69 -17.79 4.48
C GLY A 327 0.22 -16.40 4.05
N ASN A 328 -0.65 -15.74 4.83
CA ASN A 328 -1.31 -14.50 4.40
C ASN A 328 -0.34 -13.31 4.22
N PHE A 329 0.91 -13.43 4.68
CA PHE A 329 1.97 -12.44 4.44
C PHE A 329 2.60 -12.51 3.04
N HIS A 330 2.22 -13.45 2.19
CA HIS A 330 2.81 -13.63 0.87
C HIS A 330 2.19 -12.66 -0.15
N GLY A 331 3.02 -11.84 -0.80
CA GLY A 331 2.59 -10.75 -1.67
C GLY A 331 2.27 -11.11 -3.12
N GLU A 332 2.07 -12.39 -3.46
CA GLU A 332 1.96 -12.83 -4.86
C GLU A 332 0.84 -12.12 -5.63
N PRO A 333 -0.38 -11.95 -5.07
CA PRO A 333 -1.45 -11.25 -5.77
C PRO A 333 -1.06 -9.81 -6.11
N LEU A 334 -0.40 -9.11 -5.18
CA LEU A 334 0.06 -7.73 -5.35
C LEU A 334 1.20 -7.64 -6.36
N ALA A 335 2.11 -8.62 -6.38
CA ALA A 335 3.20 -8.69 -7.33
C ALA A 335 2.66 -8.76 -8.77
N PHE A 336 1.71 -9.67 -9.07
CA PHE A 336 1.09 -9.74 -10.39
C PHE A 336 0.33 -8.46 -10.75
N ALA A 337 -0.39 -7.86 -9.80
CA ALA A 337 -1.06 -6.59 -10.03
C ALA A 337 -0.08 -5.47 -10.38
N ALA A 338 1.04 -5.37 -9.66
CA ALA A 338 2.08 -4.37 -9.92
C ALA A 338 2.77 -4.60 -11.26
N ASP A 339 3.13 -5.85 -11.60
CA ASP A 339 3.77 -6.18 -12.88
C ASP A 339 2.87 -5.84 -14.08
N PHE A 340 1.58 -6.21 -14.01
CA PHE A 340 0.65 -5.88 -15.09
C PHE A 340 0.40 -4.38 -15.19
N LEU A 341 0.30 -3.67 -14.06
CA LEU A 341 0.15 -2.21 -14.09
C LEU A 341 1.39 -1.53 -14.67
N ALA A 342 2.60 -2.02 -14.37
CA ALA A 342 3.84 -1.52 -14.94
C ALA A 342 3.88 -1.74 -16.47
N ILE A 343 3.47 -2.90 -16.96
CA ILE A 343 3.33 -3.18 -18.41
C ILE A 343 2.30 -2.26 -19.05
N ALA A 344 1.16 -2.03 -18.40
CA ALA A 344 0.12 -1.15 -18.91
C ALA A 344 0.52 0.34 -18.95
N ALA A 345 1.45 0.74 -18.08
CA ALA A 345 1.93 2.12 -18.00
C ALA A 345 3.07 2.44 -18.99
N ALA A 346 3.77 1.42 -19.50
CA ALA A 346 4.89 1.56 -20.44
C ALA A 346 4.42 1.82 -21.88
#